data_AF-A0A2V6WUB1-F1
#
_entry.id   AF-A0A2V6WUB1-F1
#
_cell.length_a   1.000
_cell.length_b   1.000
_cell.length_c   1.000
_cell.angle_alpha   90.00
_cell.angle_beta   90.00
_cell.angle_gamma   90.00
#
_symmetry.space_group_name_H-M   'P 1'
#
loop_
_entity.id
_entity.type
_entity.pdbx_description
1 polymer ?
#
loop_
_entity_poly.entity_id
_entity_poly.type
_entity_poly.pdbx_seq_one_letter_code
_entity_poly.pdbx_strand_id
1 'polypeptide(L)'
;HLRAHWVCPGKPICNEIDFNLKTTVNGTIVFDPENFGLTNTDTVPKPPCDRGYLIVWAVDASGRPISFNGLIGHAFLHDGNGGAILAGFADVNYYRAYNALPIQASVASGHTIPSPLVFDGTAYQAITGTIYGTVRFPSILPTIQRTFLILLTLDVRSNRPNNPTFVDLNFYNEGEILTSTSTHFVCWQEFQLTDLNPILSSDFFGHRGLVRSTKAEKVQAPGVSDKTGPVTLVGIIETLDDSLANSAAYLLYNDSKPVATTFTP
;
A
#
# COMPACT_ATOMS: atom_id res chain seq x y z
N HIS A 1 4.76 7.93 22.34
CA HIS A 1 3.40 7.77 21.78
C HIS A 1 3.52 7.35 20.32
N LEU A 2 2.44 6.88 19.71
CA LEU A 2 2.40 6.71 18.25
C LEU A 2 1.55 7.80 17.63
N ARG A 3 1.95 8.23 16.42
CA ARG A 3 1.17 9.09 15.56
C ARG A 3 0.90 8.35 14.26
N ALA A 4 -0.26 8.59 13.70
CA ALA A 4 -0.71 7.91 12.52
C ALA A 4 -1.38 8.88 11.54
N HIS A 5 -1.38 8.50 10.27
CA HIS A 5 -1.85 9.34 9.18
C HIS A 5 -2.61 8.49 8.14
N TRP A 6 -3.89 8.80 7.90
CA TRP A 6 -4.67 8.22 6.80
C TRP A 6 -4.38 8.93 5.49
N VAL A 7 -3.97 8.21 4.45
CA VAL A 7 -3.72 8.78 3.12
C VAL A 7 -4.72 8.25 2.09
N CYS A 8 -5.45 9.17 1.47
CA CYS A 8 -6.45 8.88 0.44
C CYS A 8 -5.88 8.93 -0.99
N PRO A 9 -6.60 8.33 -1.96
CA PRO A 9 -6.19 8.41 -3.37
C PRO A 9 -6.22 9.87 -3.86
N GLY A 10 -5.31 10.21 -4.77
CA GLY A 10 -5.13 11.58 -5.23
C GLY A 10 -5.80 11.88 -6.57
N LYS A 11 -6.55 12.99 -6.66
CA LYS A 11 -6.95 13.61 -7.95
C LYS A 11 -7.10 15.15 -7.84
N PRO A 12 -6.01 15.96 -7.85
CA PRO A 12 -4.59 15.63 -7.68
C PRO A 12 -4.11 15.76 -6.22
N ILE A 13 -5.03 16.09 -5.30
CA ILE A 13 -4.76 16.27 -3.88
C ILE A 13 -5.01 14.94 -3.18
N CYS A 14 -4.09 14.57 -2.31
CA CYS A 14 -4.20 13.40 -1.46
C CYS A 14 -4.64 13.87 -0.09
N ASN A 15 -5.92 13.63 0.19
CA ASN A 15 -6.52 14.03 1.46
C ASN A 15 -5.96 13.17 2.57
N GLU A 16 -5.69 13.84 3.67
CA GLU A 16 -4.74 13.36 4.65
C GLU A 16 -5.17 13.85 6.04
N ILE A 17 -5.33 12.92 6.99
CA ILE A 17 -5.73 13.24 8.37
C ILE A 17 -4.81 12.56 9.39
N ASP A 18 -4.26 13.38 10.29
CA ASP A 18 -3.40 12.97 11.38
C ASP A 18 -4.20 12.64 12.64
N PHE A 19 -3.72 11.66 13.41
CA PHE A 19 -4.23 11.37 14.74
C PHE A 19 -3.18 10.68 15.61
N ASN A 20 -3.42 10.71 16.92
CA ASN A 20 -2.55 10.02 17.88
C ASN A 20 -3.15 8.65 18.24
N LEU A 21 -2.27 7.66 18.37
CA LEU A 21 -2.60 6.33 18.84
C LEU A 21 -2.06 6.14 20.27
N LYS A 22 -2.90 5.60 21.15
CA LYS A 22 -2.51 5.34 22.54
C LYS A 22 -2.00 3.91 22.65
N THR A 23 -0.73 3.77 23.03
CA THR A 23 -0.11 2.46 23.26
C THR A 23 -0.56 1.90 24.59
N THR A 24 -0.86 0.60 24.64
CA THR A 24 -1.02 -0.11 25.91
C THR A 24 0.34 -0.34 26.59
N VAL A 25 0.34 -0.73 27.87
CA VAL A 25 1.56 -1.09 28.63
C VAL A 25 2.35 -2.20 27.93
N ASN A 26 1.66 -3.11 27.24
CA ASN A 26 2.26 -4.23 26.50
C ASN A 26 2.55 -3.88 25.03
N GLY A 27 2.36 -2.63 24.60
CA GLY A 27 2.73 -2.15 23.27
C GLY A 27 1.80 -2.57 22.12
N THR A 28 0.71 -3.29 22.39
CA THR A 28 -0.31 -3.62 21.37
C THR A 28 -1.32 -2.49 21.25
N ILE A 29 -1.71 -2.17 20.01
CA ILE A 29 -2.77 -1.20 19.70
C ILE A 29 -3.75 -1.89 18.76
N VAL A 30 -5.03 -1.79 19.08
CA VAL A 30 -6.14 -2.20 18.21
C VAL A 30 -7.08 -1.01 18.14
N PHE A 31 -7.44 -0.59 16.93
CA PHE A 31 -8.36 0.53 16.71
C PHE A 31 -9.35 0.18 15.60
N ASP A 32 -10.52 0.82 15.67
CA ASP A 32 -11.60 0.63 14.70
C ASP A 32 -11.62 1.83 13.74
N PRO A 33 -11.20 1.66 12.46
CA PRO A 33 -11.13 2.77 11.52
C PRO A 33 -12.51 3.34 11.15
N GLU A 34 -13.59 2.56 11.29
CA GLU A 34 -14.94 2.94 10.90
C GLU A 34 -15.78 3.46 12.08
N ASN A 35 -15.28 3.32 13.31
CA ASN A 35 -15.99 3.66 14.54
C ASN A 35 -17.36 2.97 14.66
N PHE A 36 -17.44 1.67 14.32
CA PHE A 36 -18.59 0.82 14.57
C PHE A 36 -18.88 0.61 16.07
N GLY A 37 -18.01 1.09 16.96
CA GLY A 37 -18.20 0.98 18.41
C GLY A 37 -17.79 -0.39 18.94
N LEU A 38 -16.77 -1.00 18.32
CA LEU A 38 -16.21 -2.26 18.79
C LEU A 38 -15.64 -2.12 20.21
N THR A 39 -15.81 -3.15 21.03
CA THR A 39 -15.25 -3.19 22.38
C THR A 39 -13.74 -3.41 22.33
N ASN A 40 -12.99 -2.77 23.22
CA ASN A 40 -11.52 -2.89 23.34
C ASN A 40 -10.73 -2.35 22.14
N THR A 41 -11.30 -1.41 21.39
CA THR A 41 -10.60 -0.69 20.32
C THR A 41 -10.51 0.80 20.63
N ASP A 42 -9.39 1.43 20.28
CA ASP A 42 -9.28 2.89 20.29
C ASP A 42 -10.18 3.52 19.21
N THR A 43 -10.86 4.61 19.57
CA THR A 43 -11.60 5.46 18.61
C THR A 43 -10.63 6.38 17.89
N VAL A 44 -10.64 6.35 16.56
CA VAL A 44 -9.78 7.19 15.72
C VAL A 44 -10.62 7.98 14.71
N PRO A 45 -10.14 9.10 14.17
CA PRO A 45 -10.85 9.77 13.09
C PRO A 45 -11.08 8.83 11.91
N LYS A 46 -12.30 8.81 11.39
CA LYS A 46 -12.64 8.04 10.20
C LYS A 46 -11.80 8.51 9.00
N PRO A 47 -11.28 7.60 8.16
CA PRO A 47 -10.60 7.98 6.91
C PRO A 47 -11.47 8.88 6.02
N PRO A 48 -10.91 9.88 5.33
CA PRO A 48 -11.68 10.77 4.45
C PRO A 48 -12.08 10.14 3.11
N CYS A 49 -11.88 8.83 2.95
CA CYS A 49 -12.12 8.06 1.74
C CYS A 49 -12.39 6.59 2.10
N ASP A 50 -13.06 5.88 1.19
CA ASP A 50 -13.42 4.47 1.40
C ASP A 50 -12.21 3.52 1.33
N ARG A 51 -11.14 3.93 0.64
CA ARG A 51 -9.91 3.16 0.50
C ARG A 51 -8.70 4.09 0.60
N GLY A 52 -7.65 3.61 1.22
CA GLY A 52 -6.41 4.35 1.43
C GLY A 52 -5.36 3.48 2.11
N TYR A 53 -4.33 4.13 2.64
CA TYR A 53 -3.33 3.46 3.46
C TYR A 53 -3.05 4.26 4.74
N LEU A 54 -2.47 3.58 5.72
CA LEU A 54 -2.10 4.15 7.01
C LEU A 54 -0.58 4.17 7.14
N ILE A 55 -0.03 5.32 7.51
CA ILE A 55 1.35 5.42 7.99
C ILE A 55 1.31 5.57 9.51
N VAL A 56 2.12 4.81 10.23
CA VAL A 56 2.27 4.91 11.70
C VAL A 56 3.74 5.09 12.05
N TRP A 57 4.03 6.02 12.96
CA TRP A 57 5.39 6.29 13.45
C TRP A 57 5.40 6.64 14.94
N ALA A 58 6.57 6.55 15.55
CA ALA A 58 6.77 6.90 16.95
C ALA A 58 7.05 8.40 17.14
N VAL A 59 6.55 8.96 18.23
CA VAL A 59 6.81 10.34 18.67
C VAL A 59 7.20 10.41 20.14
N ASP A 60 8.01 11.41 20.49
CA ASP A 60 8.37 11.72 21.88
C ASP A 60 7.23 12.39 22.67
N ALA A 61 7.48 12.70 23.94
CA ALA A 61 6.51 13.36 24.82
C ALA A 61 6.12 14.78 24.36
N SER A 62 6.94 15.41 23.50
CA SER A 62 6.66 16.70 22.88
C SER A 62 5.99 16.56 21.51
N GLY A 63 5.63 15.34 21.08
CA GLY A 63 4.98 15.07 19.81
C GLY A 63 5.92 15.14 18.60
N ARG A 64 7.24 15.18 18.81
CA ARG A 64 8.23 15.18 17.73
C ARG A 64 8.48 13.76 17.24
N PRO A 65 8.56 13.51 15.92
CA PRO A 65 8.94 12.21 15.39
C PRO A 65 10.26 11.71 15.98
N ILE A 66 10.31 10.42 16.33
CA ILE A 66 11.53 9.73 16.74
C ILE A 66 11.78 8.49 15.90
N SER A 67 13.04 8.10 15.77
CA SER A 67 13.42 6.82 15.19
C SER A 67 12.95 5.67 16.07
N PHE A 68 12.32 4.66 15.47
CA PHE A 68 11.87 3.48 16.20
C PHE A 68 11.69 2.28 15.26
N ASN A 69 12.47 1.22 15.48
CA ASN A 69 12.49 0.02 14.64
C ASN A 69 11.68 -1.15 15.23
N GLY A 70 10.72 -0.85 16.10
CA GLY A 70 9.88 -1.85 16.77
C GLY A 70 8.45 -1.93 16.26
N LEU A 71 8.06 -1.12 15.26
CA LEU A 71 6.71 -1.15 14.72
C LEU A 71 6.55 -2.29 13.73
N ILE A 72 5.65 -3.19 14.08
CA ILE A 72 5.12 -4.24 13.23
C ILE A 72 3.61 -4.22 13.35
N GLY A 73 2.91 -4.76 12.36
CA GLY A 73 1.46 -4.78 12.40
C GLY A 73 0.86 -5.51 11.22
N HIS A 74 -0.46 -5.61 11.28
CA HIS A 74 -1.30 -6.12 10.22
C HIS A 74 -2.65 -5.41 10.28
N ALA A 75 -3.40 -5.48 9.19
CA ALA A 75 -4.78 -5.04 9.13
C ALA A 75 -5.65 -6.20 8.66
N PHE A 76 -6.80 -6.38 9.30
CA PHE A 76 -7.88 -7.24 8.82
C PHE A 76 -9.04 -6.32 8.44
N LEU A 77 -9.41 -6.34 7.16
CA LEU A 77 -10.55 -5.63 6.63
C LEU A 77 -11.66 -6.63 6.35
N HIS A 78 -12.87 -6.29 6.79
CA HIS A 78 -14.08 -7.01 6.45
C HIS A 78 -14.90 -6.13 5.53
N ASP A 79 -15.07 -6.54 4.27
CA ASP A 79 -15.98 -5.85 3.39
C ASP A 79 -17.40 -6.34 3.67
N GLY A 80 -18.09 -5.63 4.55
CA GLY A 80 -19.54 -5.78 4.71
C GLY A 80 -20.26 -5.26 3.48
N ASN A 81 -21.06 -6.10 2.83
CA ASN A 81 -21.88 -5.81 1.64
C ASN A 81 -21.11 -5.37 0.39
N GLY A 82 -20.44 -6.33 -0.25
CA GLY A 82 -20.25 -6.25 -1.70
C GLY A 82 -21.63 -6.22 -2.37
N GLY A 83 -22.04 -5.05 -2.87
CA GLY A 83 -23.28 -4.84 -3.61
C GLY A 83 -23.36 -5.59 -4.95
N ALA A 84 -23.04 -6.88 -4.98
CA ALA A 84 -23.26 -7.76 -6.11
C ALA A 84 -24.70 -8.30 -6.09
N ILE A 85 -25.66 -7.42 -6.37
CA ILE A 85 -27.02 -7.79 -6.80
C ILE A 85 -27.05 -8.40 -8.23
N LEU A 86 -25.92 -8.90 -8.74
CA LEU A 86 -25.78 -9.40 -10.11
C LEU A 86 -25.35 -10.87 -10.19
N ALA A 87 -25.71 -11.73 -9.22
CA ALA A 87 -25.60 -13.19 -9.40
C ALA A 87 -26.39 -14.06 -8.39
N GLY A 88 -27.28 -13.52 -7.54
CA GLY A 88 -28.02 -14.34 -6.57
C GLY A 88 -27.18 -14.89 -5.39
N PHE A 89 -25.93 -14.46 -5.24
CA PHE A 89 -25.11 -14.71 -4.06
C PHE A 89 -25.18 -13.49 -3.13
N ALA A 90 -26.25 -13.37 -2.36
CA ALA A 90 -26.26 -12.52 -1.18
C ALA A 90 -25.39 -13.20 -0.09
N ASP A 91 -24.62 -12.42 0.67
CA ASP A 91 -23.76 -12.86 1.80
C ASP A 91 -22.39 -13.48 1.49
N VAL A 92 -21.63 -12.89 0.56
CA VAL A 92 -20.20 -13.21 0.43
C VAL A 92 -19.40 -12.26 1.32
N ASN A 93 -19.04 -12.72 2.53
CA ASN A 93 -18.15 -11.98 3.44
C ASN A 93 -16.71 -12.05 2.92
N TYR A 94 -16.20 -10.97 2.35
CA TYR A 94 -14.78 -10.90 1.99
C TYR A 94 -13.96 -10.43 3.18
N TYR A 95 -12.95 -11.21 3.52
CA TYR A 95 -11.91 -10.83 4.46
C TYR A 95 -10.62 -10.55 3.71
N ARG A 96 -9.96 -9.44 4.05
CA ARG A 96 -8.66 -9.06 3.48
C ARG A 96 -7.68 -8.86 4.61
N ALA A 97 -6.52 -9.49 4.48
CA ALA A 97 -5.44 -9.38 5.46
C ALA A 97 -4.23 -8.74 4.79
N TYR A 98 -3.70 -7.70 5.41
CA TYR A 98 -2.50 -7.01 4.95
C TYR A 98 -1.46 -7.02 6.07
N ASN A 99 -0.25 -7.44 5.76
CA ASN A 99 0.88 -7.20 6.65
C ASN A 99 1.39 -5.77 6.45
N ALA A 100 1.74 -5.09 7.54
CA ALA A 100 2.39 -3.79 7.44
C ALA A 100 3.75 -3.94 6.75
N LEU A 101 4.14 -2.93 5.98
CA LEU A 101 5.50 -2.78 5.48
C LEU A 101 6.35 -2.08 6.54
N PRO A 102 7.22 -2.78 7.31
CA PRO A 102 8.08 -2.12 8.27
C PRO A 102 9.16 -1.31 7.53
N ILE A 103 9.32 -0.04 7.90
CA ILE A 103 10.36 0.83 7.36
C ILE A 103 11.31 1.18 8.49
N GLN A 104 12.57 0.80 8.33
CA GLN A 104 13.59 1.02 9.35
C GLN A 104 14.02 2.48 9.37
N ALA A 105 14.20 3.03 10.56
CA ALA A 105 14.88 4.28 10.78
C ALA A 105 16.35 4.18 10.35
N SER A 106 16.87 5.25 9.77
CA SER A 106 18.27 5.37 9.35
C SER A 106 19.22 5.74 10.49
N VAL A 107 18.67 6.13 11.64
CA VAL A 107 19.41 6.54 12.83
C VAL A 107 19.05 5.66 14.02
N ALA A 108 19.90 5.66 15.04
CA ALA A 108 19.70 4.88 16.26
C ALA A 108 18.35 5.20 16.91
N SER A 109 17.68 4.20 17.48
CA SER A 109 16.34 4.33 18.10
C SER A 109 16.29 5.43 19.15
N GLY A 110 15.15 6.13 19.25
CA GLY A 110 14.89 7.20 20.22
C GLY A 110 15.45 8.57 19.84
N HIS A 111 16.14 8.71 18.70
CA HIS A 111 16.60 10.01 18.20
C HIS A 111 15.44 10.77 17.57
N THR A 112 15.35 12.07 17.83
CA THR A 112 14.43 12.94 17.08
C THR A 112 14.84 12.95 15.61
N ILE A 113 13.85 12.75 14.73
CA ILE A 113 14.03 12.78 13.27
C ILE A 113 13.31 13.99 12.67
N PRO A 114 13.72 14.45 11.47
CA PRO A 114 13.06 15.55 10.78
C PRO A 114 11.56 15.33 10.58
N SER A 115 10.82 16.44 10.59
CA SER A 115 9.43 16.53 10.13
C SER A 115 9.39 17.45 8.91
N PRO A 116 8.75 17.07 7.79
CA PRO A 116 7.92 15.87 7.60
C PRO A 116 8.73 14.56 7.61
N LEU A 117 8.05 13.42 7.75
CA LEU A 117 8.67 12.10 7.62
C LEU A 117 9.24 11.96 6.21
N VAL A 118 10.52 11.64 6.11
CA VAL A 118 11.22 11.47 4.82
C VAL A 118 11.78 10.05 4.71
N PHE A 119 11.52 9.41 3.57
CA PHE A 119 11.91 8.03 3.24
C PHE A 119 13.04 8.02 2.21
N ASP A 120 14.09 8.81 2.45
CA ASP A 120 15.21 9.03 1.53
C ASP A 120 16.57 8.56 2.08
N GLY A 121 16.55 7.86 3.22
CA GLY A 121 17.73 7.43 3.93
C GLY A 121 18.19 8.40 5.03
N THR A 122 17.61 9.60 5.15
CA THR A 122 18.01 10.56 6.21
C THR A 122 17.28 10.33 7.53
N ALA A 123 15.96 10.14 7.49
CA ALA A 123 15.14 9.79 8.67
C ALA A 123 14.82 8.30 8.69
N TYR A 124 14.22 7.81 7.60
CA TYR A 124 13.93 6.40 7.37
C TYR A 124 14.66 5.90 6.12
N GLN A 125 14.95 4.60 6.09
CA GLN A 125 15.56 3.94 4.96
C GLN A 125 14.73 4.19 3.69
N ALA A 126 15.43 4.38 2.58
CA ALA A 126 14.79 4.58 1.30
C ALA A 126 14.14 3.29 0.82
N ILE A 127 12.83 3.34 0.56
CA ILE A 127 12.18 2.35 -0.30
C ILE A 127 12.44 2.79 -1.72
N THR A 128 13.06 1.91 -2.47
CA THR A 128 13.48 2.17 -3.85
C THR A 128 12.28 2.18 -4.80
N GLY A 129 12.49 2.70 -6.00
CA GLY A 129 11.43 2.88 -7.01
C GLY A 129 11.13 1.64 -7.85
N THR A 130 11.71 0.47 -7.55
CA THR A 130 11.51 -0.76 -8.31
C THR A 130 10.85 -1.82 -7.43
N ILE A 131 9.77 -2.42 -7.93
CA ILE A 131 9.08 -3.54 -7.29
C ILE A 131 9.14 -4.79 -8.17
N TYR A 132 9.11 -5.97 -7.54
CA TYR A 132 9.01 -7.24 -8.25
C TYR A 132 8.41 -8.32 -7.36
N GLY A 133 7.81 -9.32 -8.00
CA GLY A 133 7.27 -10.48 -7.29
C GLY A 133 6.35 -11.30 -8.18
N THR A 134 5.88 -12.41 -7.63
CA THR A 134 4.97 -13.30 -8.34
C THR A 134 3.61 -12.66 -8.50
N VAL A 135 2.90 -13.01 -9.56
CA VAL A 135 1.53 -12.56 -9.81
C VAL A 135 0.71 -13.73 -10.32
N ARG A 136 -0.54 -13.83 -9.88
CA ARG A 136 -1.52 -14.73 -10.47
C ARG A 136 -2.33 -13.95 -11.49
N PHE A 137 -2.30 -14.39 -12.74
CA PHE A 137 -3.04 -13.76 -13.81
C PHE A 137 -4.53 -14.11 -13.69
N PRO A 138 -5.44 -13.14 -13.90
CA PRO A 138 -6.87 -13.40 -13.87
C PRO A 138 -7.24 -14.45 -14.92
N SER A 139 -8.26 -15.24 -14.62
CA SER A 139 -8.84 -16.20 -15.57
C SER A 139 -10.33 -15.91 -15.73
N ILE A 140 -10.81 -16.06 -16.96
CA ILE A 140 -12.21 -15.83 -17.32
C ILE A 140 -13.07 -17.10 -17.18
N LEU A 141 -12.46 -18.28 -16.95
CA LEU A 141 -13.17 -19.56 -16.84
C LEU A 141 -12.40 -20.57 -15.96
N PRO A 142 -13.06 -21.42 -15.15
CA PRO A 142 -14.48 -21.43 -14.80
C PRO A 142 -14.84 -20.53 -13.60
N THR A 143 -13.83 -20.04 -12.86
CA THR A 143 -14.00 -19.12 -11.72
C THR A 143 -13.64 -17.71 -12.16
N ILE A 144 -14.52 -16.73 -11.93
CA ILE A 144 -14.19 -15.31 -12.14
C ILE A 144 -13.14 -14.93 -11.10
N GLN A 145 -11.89 -14.89 -11.53
CA GLN A 145 -10.78 -14.45 -10.71
C GLN A 145 -10.35 -13.07 -11.16
N ARG A 146 -10.30 -12.13 -10.21
CA ARG A 146 -9.83 -10.78 -10.45
C ARG A 146 -8.52 -10.59 -9.73
N THR A 147 -7.52 -10.07 -10.44
CA THR A 147 -6.24 -9.69 -9.85
C THR A 147 -6.04 -8.21 -10.02
N PHE A 148 -5.67 -7.56 -8.91
CA PHE A 148 -5.38 -6.16 -8.83
C PHE A 148 -3.90 -5.96 -8.47
N LEU A 149 -3.29 -4.98 -9.13
CA LEU A 149 -2.01 -4.40 -8.75
C LEU A 149 -2.32 -3.06 -8.08
N ILE A 150 -2.01 -2.95 -6.80
CA ILE A 150 -2.13 -1.72 -6.03
C ILE A 150 -0.73 -1.10 -5.98
N LEU A 151 -0.61 0.14 -6.42
CA LEU A 151 0.64 0.90 -6.41
C LEU A 151 0.47 2.12 -5.53
N LEU A 152 1.46 2.40 -4.69
CA LEU A 152 1.52 3.63 -3.90
C LEU A 152 2.94 4.17 -3.84
N THR A 153 3.06 5.47 -3.61
CA THR A 153 4.31 6.16 -3.32
C THR A 153 4.20 6.79 -1.93
N LEU A 154 5.32 6.79 -1.20
CA LEU A 154 5.42 7.46 0.10
C LEU A 154 5.87 8.91 -0.02
N ASP A 155 6.33 9.33 -1.21
CA ASP A 155 6.73 10.71 -1.50
C ASP A 155 5.50 11.58 -1.75
N VAL A 156 4.62 11.72 -0.76
CA VAL A 156 3.37 12.45 -0.89
C VAL A 156 3.44 13.80 -0.18
N ARG A 157 2.87 14.82 -0.80
CA ARG A 157 2.59 16.12 -0.17
C ARG A 157 1.19 16.11 0.40
N SER A 158 1.12 16.01 1.72
CA SER A 158 -0.12 16.01 2.49
C SER A 158 -1.03 17.19 2.16
N ASN A 159 -2.29 16.91 1.83
CA ASN A 159 -3.34 17.90 1.58
C ASN A 159 -2.93 18.99 0.56
N ARG A 160 -2.05 18.65 -0.38
CA ARG A 160 -1.59 19.53 -1.45
C ARG A 160 -1.61 18.79 -2.79
N PRO A 161 -1.63 19.51 -3.93
CA PRO A 161 -1.46 18.88 -5.22
C PRO A 161 -0.13 18.14 -5.33
N ASN A 162 -0.18 16.90 -5.83
CA ASN A 162 0.96 16.05 -6.10
C ASN A 162 1.12 15.82 -7.61
N ASN A 163 2.37 15.73 -8.07
CA ASN A 163 2.66 15.31 -9.43
C ASN A 163 2.31 13.82 -9.60
N PRO A 164 1.81 13.39 -10.78
CA PRO A 164 1.59 11.99 -11.08
C PRO A 164 2.91 11.22 -11.09
N THR A 165 2.88 10.03 -10.51
CA THR A 165 3.95 9.03 -10.55
C THR A 165 3.72 8.11 -11.74
N PHE A 166 4.70 8.00 -12.61
CA PHE A 166 4.71 7.10 -13.76
C PHE A 166 5.59 5.89 -13.48
N VAL A 167 5.19 4.73 -14.01
CA VAL A 167 5.94 3.49 -13.88
C VAL A 167 5.63 2.56 -15.06
N ASP A 168 6.67 1.95 -15.62
CA ASP A 168 6.49 0.86 -16.58
C ASP A 168 6.48 -0.48 -15.86
N LEU A 169 5.73 -1.42 -16.42
CA LEU A 169 5.50 -2.74 -15.84
C LEU A 169 5.84 -3.81 -16.88
N ASN A 170 6.64 -4.76 -16.46
CA ASN A 170 7.03 -5.94 -17.23
C ASN A 170 6.45 -7.18 -16.57
N PHE A 171 5.61 -7.89 -17.32
CA PHE A 171 5.01 -9.16 -16.91
C PHE A 171 5.67 -10.30 -17.66
N TYR A 172 6.02 -11.36 -16.96
CA TYR A 172 6.59 -12.58 -17.51
C TYR A 172 5.69 -13.74 -17.12
N ASN A 173 5.30 -14.57 -18.08
CA ASN A 173 4.56 -15.79 -17.78
C ASN A 173 5.49 -16.96 -17.38
N GLU A 174 4.91 -18.15 -17.22
CA GLU A 174 5.65 -19.37 -16.85
C GLU A 174 6.69 -19.80 -17.91
N GLY A 175 6.51 -19.39 -19.16
CA GLY A 175 7.45 -19.62 -20.26
C GLY A 175 8.46 -18.48 -20.47
N GLU A 176 8.55 -17.54 -19.51
CA GLU A 176 9.39 -16.34 -19.57
C GLU A 176 9.06 -15.39 -20.76
N ILE A 177 7.86 -15.49 -21.32
CA ILE A 177 7.38 -14.61 -22.38
C ILE A 177 7.04 -13.25 -21.75
N LEU A 178 7.69 -12.20 -22.24
CA LEU A 178 7.52 -10.84 -21.77
C LEU A 178 6.29 -10.17 -22.40
N THR A 179 5.52 -9.47 -21.57
CA THR A 179 4.55 -8.47 -21.96
C THR A 179 4.79 -7.21 -21.13
N SER A 180 4.94 -6.07 -21.80
CA SER A 180 5.17 -4.77 -21.15
C SER A 180 3.95 -3.86 -21.26
N THR A 181 3.76 -2.99 -20.28
CA THR A 181 2.77 -1.91 -20.27
C THR A 181 3.27 -0.76 -19.38
N SER A 182 2.55 0.34 -19.29
CA SER A 182 2.87 1.43 -18.38
C SER A 182 1.61 2.00 -17.75
N THR A 183 1.76 2.59 -16.57
CA THR A 183 0.66 3.22 -15.85
C THR A 183 1.13 4.45 -15.08
N HIS A 184 0.17 5.22 -14.57
CA HIS A 184 0.44 6.35 -13.71
C HIS A 184 -0.64 6.48 -12.63
N PHE A 185 -0.28 7.09 -11.51
CA PHE A 185 -1.18 7.33 -10.39
C PHE A 185 -0.75 8.55 -9.59
N VAL A 186 -1.64 9.05 -8.72
CA VAL A 186 -1.30 10.10 -7.75
C VAL A 186 -1.52 9.54 -6.34
N CYS A 187 -0.44 9.52 -5.54
CA CYS A 187 -0.35 8.95 -4.19
C CYS A 187 -0.51 7.43 -4.13
N TRP A 188 -1.67 6.93 -4.52
CA TRP A 188 -1.87 5.51 -4.76
C TRP A 188 -3.03 5.25 -5.72
N GLN A 189 -3.02 4.08 -6.34
CA GLN A 189 -4.12 3.61 -7.16
C GLN A 189 -4.14 2.07 -7.24
N GLU A 190 -5.33 1.52 -7.37
CA GLU A 190 -5.56 0.12 -7.73
C GLU A 190 -5.80 -0.02 -9.24
N PHE A 191 -5.18 -1.02 -9.84
CA PHE A 191 -5.33 -1.36 -11.25
C PHE A 191 -5.74 -2.82 -11.39
N GLN A 192 -6.84 -3.09 -12.07
CA GLN A 192 -7.13 -4.45 -12.50
C GLN A 192 -6.12 -4.84 -13.59
N LEU A 193 -5.53 -6.04 -13.52
CA LEU A 193 -4.50 -6.44 -14.48
C LEU A 193 -5.00 -6.44 -15.93
N THR A 194 -6.28 -6.76 -16.14
CA THR A 194 -6.93 -6.71 -17.46
C THR A 194 -6.98 -5.32 -18.06
N ASP A 195 -7.07 -4.29 -17.22
CA ASP A 195 -7.13 -2.89 -17.66
C ASP A 195 -5.74 -2.36 -17.98
N LEU A 196 -4.70 -2.92 -17.34
CA LEU A 196 -3.30 -2.62 -17.67
C LEU A 196 -2.89 -3.24 -19.00
N ASN A 197 -3.28 -4.50 -19.25
CA ASN A 197 -3.12 -5.16 -20.53
C ASN A 197 -4.06 -6.39 -20.63
N PRO A 198 -5.00 -6.42 -21.58
CA PRO A 198 -5.96 -7.52 -21.72
C PRO A 198 -5.32 -8.91 -21.90
N ILE A 199 -4.12 -8.99 -22.48
CA ILE A 199 -3.44 -10.28 -22.69
C ILE A 199 -3.12 -10.99 -21.36
N LEU A 200 -3.02 -10.24 -20.25
CA LEU A 200 -2.78 -10.79 -18.92
C LEU A 200 -3.96 -11.61 -18.38
N SER A 201 -5.11 -11.64 -19.06
CA SER A 201 -6.24 -12.53 -18.74
C SER A 201 -6.41 -13.69 -19.71
N SER A 202 -5.53 -13.79 -20.69
CA SER A 202 -5.60 -14.79 -21.75
C SER A 202 -5.03 -16.12 -21.27
N ASP A 203 -5.76 -17.21 -21.50
CA ASP A 203 -5.27 -18.57 -21.27
C ASP A 203 -3.97 -18.87 -22.05
N PHE A 204 -3.72 -18.15 -23.16
CA PHE A 204 -2.47 -18.27 -23.92
C PHE A 204 -1.27 -17.64 -23.19
N PHE A 205 -1.50 -16.59 -22.40
CA PHE A 205 -0.43 -15.98 -21.63
C PHE A 205 -0.10 -16.82 -20.41
N GLY A 206 -1.06 -17.53 -19.82
CA GLY A 206 -0.87 -18.38 -18.66
C GLY A 206 -1.54 -17.83 -17.42
N HIS A 207 -1.35 -18.49 -16.28
CA HIS A 207 -2.11 -18.19 -15.05
C HIS A 207 -1.23 -17.66 -13.93
N ARG A 208 0.09 -17.77 -14.05
CA ARG A 208 1.05 -17.28 -13.08
C ARG A 208 2.27 -16.72 -13.76
N GLY A 209 2.95 -15.83 -13.05
CA GLY A 209 4.12 -15.19 -13.59
C GLY A 209 4.85 -14.33 -12.59
N LEU A 210 5.70 -13.48 -13.14
CA LEU A 210 6.40 -12.43 -12.44
C LEU A 210 5.90 -11.08 -12.96
N VAL A 211 5.70 -10.13 -12.06
CA VAL A 211 5.65 -8.71 -12.40
C VAL A 211 6.92 -8.05 -11.89
N ARG A 212 7.47 -7.14 -12.70
CA ARG A 212 8.60 -6.28 -12.33
C ARG A 212 8.38 -4.89 -12.88
N SER A 213 8.55 -3.86 -12.06
CA SER A 213 8.48 -2.49 -12.53
C SER A 213 9.82 -1.99 -13.07
N THR A 214 9.77 -0.89 -13.83
CA THR A 214 10.90 0.03 -13.94
C THR A 214 10.90 0.97 -12.72
N LYS A 215 11.84 1.91 -12.71
CA LYS A 215 11.94 2.92 -11.66
C LYS A 215 10.75 3.88 -11.76
N ALA A 216 10.03 4.06 -10.66
CA ALA A 216 8.96 5.05 -10.57
C ALA A 216 9.50 6.49 -10.48
N GLU A 217 8.87 7.40 -11.23
CA GLU A 217 9.25 8.82 -11.24
C GLU A 217 8.01 9.73 -11.28
N LYS A 218 8.07 10.83 -10.51
CA LYS A 218 7.09 11.91 -10.59
C LYS A 218 7.39 12.81 -11.79
N VAL A 219 6.39 13.01 -12.62
CA VAL A 219 6.48 13.87 -13.82
C VAL A 219 5.68 15.15 -13.59
N GLN A 220 6.21 16.28 -14.07
CA GLN A 220 5.59 17.59 -13.89
C GLN A 220 4.19 17.65 -14.51
N ALA A 221 3.17 17.91 -13.69
CA ALA A 221 1.82 18.23 -14.16
C ALA A 221 1.59 19.76 -14.22
N PRO A 222 0.81 20.27 -15.18
CA PRO A 222 0.48 21.70 -15.24
C PRO A 222 -0.18 22.18 -13.94
N GLY A 223 0.31 23.30 -13.40
CA GLY A 223 -0.26 23.92 -12.19
C GLY A 223 0.07 23.22 -10.86
N VAL A 224 0.89 22.17 -10.87
CA VAL A 224 1.27 21.45 -9.65
C VAL A 224 2.68 21.83 -9.20
N SER A 225 2.82 22.44 -8.02
CA SER A 225 4.13 22.80 -7.45
C SER A 225 4.63 21.68 -6.52
N ASP A 226 5.01 20.54 -7.09
CA ASP A 226 5.55 19.37 -6.39
C ASP A 226 6.92 18.96 -6.98
N LYS A 227 7.76 18.28 -6.20
CA LYS A 227 9.07 17.81 -6.65
C LYS A 227 8.90 16.72 -7.71
N THR A 228 9.69 16.78 -8.77
CA THR A 228 9.76 15.76 -9.82
C THR A 228 10.96 14.85 -9.65
N GLY A 229 10.97 13.75 -10.39
CA GLY A 229 12.05 12.79 -10.43
C GLY A 229 11.76 11.51 -9.65
N PRO A 230 12.79 10.75 -9.27
CA PRO A 230 12.65 9.44 -8.65
C PRO A 230 11.84 9.46 -7.36
N VAL A 231 10.97 8.47 -7.19
CA VAL A 231 10.17 8.29 -5.98
C VAL A 231 10.16 6.83 -5.52
N THR A 232 9.78 6.65 -4.26
CA THR A 232 9.46 5.36 -3.67
C THR A 232 8.29 4.71 -4.42
N LEU A 233 8.36 3.39 -4.57
CA LEU A 233 7.26 2.58 -5.09
C LEU A 233 7.01 1.38 -4.18
N VAL A 234 5.78 1.26 -3.70
CA VAL A 234 5.30 0.08 -2.99
C VAL A 234 4.21 -0.55 -3.84
N GLY A 235 4.30 -1.87 -4.00
CA GLY A 235 3.35 -2.65 -4.77
C GLY A 235 2.71 -3.74 -3.92
N ILE A 236 1.41 -3.95 -4.10
CA ILE A 236 0.66 -5.05 -3.50
C ILE A 236 -0.08 -5.75 -4.64
N ILE A 237 -0.04 -7.07 -4.65
CA ILE A 237 -0.95 -7.87 -5.47
C ILE A 237 -2.09 -8.34 -4.60
N GLU A 238 -3.31 -8.12 -5.08
CA GLU A 238 -4.54 -8.63 -4.47
C GLU A 238 -5.25 -9.52 -5.49
N THR A 239 -5.54 -10.76 -5.12
CA THR A 239 -6.31 -11.70 -5.93
C THR A 239 -7.63 -11.99 -5.23
N LEU A 240 -8.74 -11.75 -5.92
CA LEU A 240 -10.08 -12.09 -5.48
C LEU A 240 -10.56 -13.32 -6.24
N ASP A 241 -11.04 -14.31 -5.50
CA ASP A 241 -11.79 -15.44 -6.04
C ASP A 241 -13.27 -15.24 -5.71
N ASP A 242 -14.02 -14.75 -6.70
CA ASP A 242 -15.44 -14.41 -6.54
C ASP A 242 -16.30 -15.65 -6.23
N SER A 243 -15.80 -16.85 -6.52
CA SER A 243 -16.51 -18.10 -6.26
C SER A 243 -16.35 -18.61 -4.82
N LEU A 244 -15.30 -18.18 -4.11
CA LEU A 244 -14.93 -18.70 -2.81
C LEU A 244 -14.96 -17.67 -1.67
N ALA A 245 -15.44 -16.44 -1.92
CA ALA A 245 -15.39 -15.35 -0.93
C ALA A 245 -13.98 -14.97 -0.45
N ASN A 246 -12.95 -15.43 -1.16
CA ASN A 246 -11.60 -15.41 -0.64
C ASN A 246 -10.77 -14.36 -1.37
N SER A 247 -10.02 -13.59 -0.58
CA SER A 247 -8.98 -12.70 -1.09
C SER A 247 -7.61 -13.17 -0.60
N ALA A 248 -6.59 -12.95 -1.41
CA ALA A 248 -5.20 -13.04 -0.98
C ALA A 248 -4.48 -11.77 -1.41
N ALA A 249 -3.89 -11.07 -0.44
CA ALA A 249 -3.07 -9.88 -0.69
C ALA A 249 -1.65 -10.12 -0.20
N TYR A 250 -0.66 -9.68 -0.96
CA TYR A 250 0.74 -9.76 -0.57
C TYR A 250 1.54 -8.58 -1.14
N LEU A 251 2.49 -8.12 -0.34
CA LEU A 251 3.44 -7.09 -0.72
C LEU A 251 4.42 -7.66 -1.75
N LEU A 252 4.68 -6.86 -2.79
CA LEU A 252 5.78 -7.11 -3.71
C LEU A 252 7.10 -6.75 -3.03
N TYR A 253 8.16 -7.46 -3.42
CA TYR A 253 9.50 -7.09 -3.01
C TYR A 253 9.90 -5.77 -3.68
N ASN A 254 10.85 -5.08 -3.07
CA ASN A 254 11.51 -3.93 -3.66
C ASN A 254 13.02 -4.16 -3.67
N ASP A 255 13.76 -3.37 -4.45
CA ASP A 255 15.21 -3.44 -4.57
C ASP A 255 15.98 -2.67 -3.47
N SER A 256 15.33 -2.30 -2.36
CA SER A 256 16.02 -1.73 -1.21
C SER A 256 16.89 -2.77 -0.52
N LYS A 257 17.96 -2.32 0.15
CA LYS A 257 18.83 -3.18 0.94
C LYS A 257 18.33 -3.20 2.38
N PRO A 258 17.82 -4.34 2.90
CA PRO A 258 17.38 -4.42 4.28
C PRO A 258 18.57 -4.21 5.23
N VAL A 259 18.38 -3.46 6.31
CA VAL A 259 19.38 -3.37 7.39
C VAL A 259 19.04 -4.43 8.43
N ALA A 260 20.03 -5.21 8.87
CA ALA A 260 19.80 -6.19 9.92
C ALA A 260 19.49 -5.46 11.24
N THR A 261 18.30 -5.69 11.79
CA THR A 261 17.94 -5.24 13.14
C THR A 261 18.04 -6.41 14.11
N THR A 262 18.82 -6.24 15.17
CA THR A 262 18.82 -7.15 16.32
C THR A 262 17.73 -6.70 17.28
N PHE A 263 16.78 -7.59 17.57
CA PHE A 263 15.82 -7.39 18.65
C PHE A 263 16.49 -7.89 19.93
N THR A 264 16.81 -6.97 20.85
CA THR A 264 17.22 -7.34 22.20
C THR A 264 15.95 -7.25 23.07
N PRO A 265 15.40 -8.39 23.54
CA PRO A 265 14.23 -8.40 24.41
C PRO A 265 14.49 -7.69 25.74
#